data_AF-A0A257LY49-F1
#
_entry.id   AF-A0A257LY49-F1
#
_cell.length_a   1.000
_cell.length_b   1.000
_cell.length_c   1.000
_cell.angle_alpha   90.00
_cell.angle_beta   90.00
_cell.angle_gamma   90.00
#
_symmetry.space_group_name_H-M   'P 1'
#
loop_
_entity.id
_entity.type
_entity.pdbx_description
1 polymer ?
#
loop_
_entity_poly.entity_id
_entity_poly.type
_entity_poly.pdbx_seq_one_letter_code
_entity_poly.pdbx_strand_id
1 'polypeptide(L)'
;MKPSIAAIIAISLSIVSPVMAFDPAGPPPNKTFEWTIQYLTEVTYPVVSMDKDTVVRDCIDYMRLSRPLEYRMEIDVSSIEEAKLSAPIQIEINARNIKVIDFLAKIADIAQANIVIEPGKVRLIPRNTAPKPGAVESAKKPTETASPKVPDKTKP
;
A
#
# COMPACT_ATOMS: atom_id res chain seq x y z
N MET A 1 49.98 61.70 10.21
CA MET A 1 48.60 62.17 9.91
C MET A 1 47.88 61.05 9.18
N LYS A 2 46.75 60.55 9.72
CA LYS A 2 45.81 59.71 8.95
C LYS A 2 45.07 60.62 7.96
N PRO A 3 44.63 60.06 6.82
CA PRO A 3 43.22 59.76 6.72
C PRO A 3 42.92 58.32 6.24
N SER A 4 41.87 57.75 6.83
CA SER A 4 41.19 56.53 6.43
C SER A 4 40.29 56.77 5.21
N ILE A 5 40.30 55.84 4.24
CA ILE A 5 39.25 55.61 3.23
C ILE A 5 39.32 54.09 2.94
N ALA A 6 38.53 53.22 3.58
CA ALA A 6 37.12 52.89 3.33
C ALA A 6 36.85 52.23 1.95
N ALA A 7 36.47 50.94 2.02
CA ALA A 7 35.52 50.23 1.15
C ALA A 7 36.06 49.71 -0.21
N ILE A 8 35.60 48.60 -0.82
CA ILE A 8 34.41 47.76 -0.68
C ILE A 8 34.82 46.31 -0.96
N ILE A 9 34.42 45.38 -0.09
CA ILE A 9 34.52 43.93 -0.33
C ILE A 9 33.40 43.54 -1.30
N ALA A 10 33.75 43.18 -2.53
CA ALA A 10 32.82 42.55 -3.46
C ALA A 10 32.79 41.04 -3.18
N ILE A 11 31.94 40.61 -2.23
CA ILE A 11 31.55 39.20 -2.13
C ILE A 11 30.54 38.95 -3.25
N SER A 12 30.99 38.22 -4.26
CA SER A 12 30.14 37.67 -5.31
C SER A 12 29.11 36.74 -4.66
N LEU A 13 27.88 37.26 -4.49
CA LEU A 13 26.69 36.49 -4.15
C LEU A 13 26.40 35.51 -5.29
N SER A 14 26.99 34.33 -5.23
CA SER A 14 26.53 33.19 -5.99
C SER A 14 25.12 32.86 -5.50
N ILE A 15 24.18 33.10 -6.40
CA ILE A 15 22.74 32.86 -6.28
C ILE A 15 22.53 31.44 -5.77
N VAL A 16 22.18 31.33 -4.50
CA VAL A 16 21.64 30.09 -3.93
C VAL A 16 20.27 29.94 -4.58
N SER A 17 20.12 28.91 -5.41
CA SER A 17 18.81 28.52 -5.95
C SER A 17 17.80 28.51 -4.81
N PRO A 18 16.60 29.08 -4.99
CA PRO A 18 15.58 29.00 -3.97
C PRO A 18 15.27 27.52 -3.76
N VAL A 19 15.71 26.99 -2.64
CA VAL A 19 15.08 25.85 -2.01
C VAL A 19 13.63 26.29 -1.87
N MET A 20 12.74 25.73 -2.68
CA MET A 20 11.31 25.85 -2.48
C MET A 20 11.08 25.40 -1.04
N ALA A 21 10.88 26.38 -0.16
CA ALA A 21 10.47 26.13 1.21
C ALA A 21 9.13 25.43 1.09
N PHE A 22 9.15 24.11 1.22
CA PHE A 22 7.97 23.30 1.35
C PHE A 22 7.38 23.69 2.70
N ASP A 23 6.42 24.60 2.67
CA ASP A 23 5.64 25.01 3.83
C ASP A 23 4.96 23.76 4.42
N PRO A 24 5.30 23.32 5.65
CA PRO A 24 4.66 22.19 6.29
C PRO A 24 3.41 22.60 7.09
N ALA A 25 2.88 23.81 6.92
CA ALA A 25 1.64 24.26 7.57
C ALA A 25 0.36 23.86 6.81
N GLY A 26 0.40 22.76 6.06
CA GLY A 26 -0.79 22.06 5.56
C GLY A 26 -0.94 20.71 6.26
N PRO A 27 -2.16 20.16 6.42
CA PRO A 27 -2.30 18.76 6.80
C PRO A 27 -1.40 17.94 5.87
N PRO A 28 -0.60 16.97 6.38
CA PRO A 28 0.35 16.22 5.57
C PRO A 28 -0.38 15.75 4.32
N PRO A 29 0.15 15.99 3.10
CA PRO A 29 -0.59 15.74 1.87
C PRO A 29 -1.14 14.32 1.94
N ASN A 30 -2.47 14.20 1.89
CA ASN A 30 -3.14 12.90 1.88
C ASN A 30 -2.44 12.09 0.80
N LYS A 31 -1.73 11.02 1.20
CA LYS A 31 -0.88 10.26 0.29
C LYS A 31 -1.75 9.78 -0.86
N THR A 32 -1.51 10.31 -2.05
CA THR A 32 -2.38 10.02 -3.20
C THR A 32 -2.16 8.58 -3.65
N PHE A 33 -3.14 8.07 -4.40
CA PHE A 33 -3.03 6.76 -5.02
C PHE A 33 -1.79 6.68 -5.93
N GLU A 34 -1.53 7.74 -6.70
CA GLU A 34 -0.38 7.88 -7.59
C GLU A 34 0.95 7.77 -6.83
N TRP A 35 1.10 8.50 -5.72
CA TRP A 35 2.29 8.43 -4.88
C TRP A 35 2.51 7.04 -4.29
N THR A 36 1.41 6.36 -3.94
CA THR A 36 1.46 4.99 -3.40
C THR A 36 1.96 4.02 -4.46
N ILE A 37 1.42 4.09 -5.68
CA ILE A 37 1.88 3.29 -6.81
C ILE A 37 3.34 3.61 -7.14
N GLN A 38 3.70 4.89 -7.26
CA GLN A 38 5.06 5.31 -7.60
C GLN A 38 6.07 4.77 -6.60
N TYR A 39 5.77 4.83 -5.30
CA TYR A 39 6.64 4.22 -4.31
C TYR A 39 6.75 2.70 -4.52
N LEU A 40 5.62 2.01 -4.68
CA LEU A 40 5.59 0.55 -4.83
C LEU A 40 6.38 0.08 -6.07
N THR A 41 6.31 0.84 -7.17
CA THR A 41 6.91 0.45 -8.45
C THR A 41 8.32 0.99 -8.69
N GLU A 42 8.69 2.12 -8.09
CA GLU A 42 10.00 2.76 -8.33
C GLU A 42 11.01 2.54 -7.21
N VAL A 43 10.55 2.34 -5.96
CA VAL A 43 11.48 2.13 -4.84
C VAL A 43 11.99 0.69 -4.86
N THR A 44 13.30 0.56 -4.72
CA THR A 44 14.01 -0.72 -4.73
C THR A 44 14.77 -0.93 -3.43
N TYR A 45 14.74 -2.16 -2.92
CA TYR A 45 15.64 -2.59 -1.88
C TYR A 45 16.96 -3.05 -2.53
N PRO A 46 18.12 -2.50 -2.13
CA PRO A 46 19.40 -2.84 -2.75
C PRO A 46 19.75 -4.31 -2.54
N VAL A 47 19.48 -4.84 -1.34
CA VAL A 47 19.66 -6.25 -0.98
C VAL A 47 18.55 -6.64 -0.02
N VAL A 48 17.95 -7.81 -0.26
CA VAL A 48 17.06 -8.50 0.67
C VAL A 48 17.54 -9.94 0.77
N SER A 49 17.73 -10.40 2.01
CA SER A 49 18.17 -11.76 2.34
C SER A 49 17.29 -12.23 3.50
N MET A 50 16.43 -13.21 3.25
CA MET A 50 15.54 -13.81 4.26
C MET A 50 15.68 -15.32 4.21
N ASP A 51 16.07 -15.91 5.33
CA ASP A 51 16.23 -17.36 5.47
C ASP A 51 14.88 -18.07 5.47
N LYS A 52 14.88 -19.37 5.18
CA LYS A 52 13.66 -20.20 5.10
C LYS A 52 12.90 -20.31 6.43
N ASP A 53 13.57 -20.05 7.54
CA ASP A 53 12.97 -20.11 8.87
C ASP A 53 12.35 -18.77 9.30
N THR A 54 12.55 -17.71 8.50
CA THR A 54 11.97 -16.39 8.75
C THR A 54 10.46 -16.46 8.61
N VAL A 55 9.69 -15.88 9.54
CA VAL A 55 8.22 -15.87 9.45
C VAL A 55 7.72 -14.72 8.57
N VAL A 56 6.52 -14.89 8.00
CA VAL A 56 5.86 -13.86 7.16
C VAL A 56 5.76 -12.52 7.88
N ARG A 57 5.46 -12.52 9.20
CA ARG A 57 5.42 -11.32 10.03
C ARG A 57 6.75 -10.56 10.03
N ASP A 58 7.87 -11.25 10.19
CA ASP A 58 9.20 -10.61 10.23
C ASP A 58 9.55 -9.95 8.89
N CYS A 59 9.12 -10.54 7.78
CA CYS A 59 9.25 -9.91 6.47
C CYS A 59 8.43 -8.64 6.33
N ILE A 60 7.19 -8.64 6.84
CA ILE A 60 6.35 -7.44 6.86
C ILE A 60 6.97 -6.37 7.76
N ASP A 61 7.50 -6.76 8.92
CA ASP A 61 8.13 -5.83 9.86
C ASP A 61 9.45 -5.28 9.32
N TYR A 62 10.23 -6.09 8.60
CA TYR A 62 11.36 -5.59 7.81
C TYR A 62 10.93 -4.51 6.82
N MET A 63 9.85 -4.74 6.07
CA MET A 63 9.29 -3.73 5.16
C MET A 63 8.79 -2.49 5.90
N ARG A 64 8.44 -2.57 7.19
CA ARG A 64 8.02 -1.40 7.97
C ARG A 64 9.20 -0.58 8.44
N LEU A 65 10.26 -1.26 8.89
CA LEU A 65 11.46 -0.66 9.48
C LEU A 65 12.45 -0.12 8.46
N SER A 66 12.54 -0.72 7.28
CA SER A 66 13.52 -0.35 6.24
C SER A 66 13.14 0.87 5.41
N ARG A 67 12.04 1.57 5.74
CA ARG A 67 11.50 2.66 4.92
C ARG A 67 11.97 4.03 5.39
N PRO A 68 12.29 4.97 4.47
CA PRO A 68 12.52 6.35 4.83
C PRO A 68 11.27 6.94 5.50
N LEU A 69 11.47 7.77 6.53
CA LEU A 69 10.40 8.32 7.36
C LEU A 69 9.37 9.14 6.56
N GLU A 70 9.76 9.74 5.43
CA GLU A 70 8.82 10.50 4.58
C GLU A 70 7.82 9.59 3.84
N TYR A 71 8.16 8.32 3.61
CA TYR A 71 7.37 7.39 2.80
C TYR A 71 6.68 6.31 3.64
N ARG A 72 6.22 6.63 4.87
CA ARG A 72 5.45 5.74 5.77
C ARG A 72 4.15 5.21 5.13
N MET A 73 4.25 4.24 4.25
CA MET A 73 3.10 3.56 3.70
C MET A 73 2.60 2.55 4.75
N GLU A 74 1.31 2.40 4.95
CA GLU A 74 0.83 1.41 5.91
C GLU A 74 0.69 0.05 5.23
N ILE A 75 1.15 -1.02 5.89
CA ILE A 75 0.90 -2.40 5.42
C ILE A 75 -0.08 -3.02 6.41
N ASP A 76 -1.34 -3.10 6.00
CA ASP A 76 -2.44 -3.66 6.76
C ASP A 76 -2.55 -5.16 6.48
N VAL A 77 -2.37 -5.95 7.54
CA VAL A 77 -2.48 -7.41 7.52
C VAL A 77 -3.57 -7.92 8.46
N SER A 78 -4.44 -7.03 8.94
CA SER A 78 -5.49 -7.35 9.92
C SER A 78 -6.50 -8.38 9.41
N SER A 79 -6.58 -8.57 8.09
CA SER A 79 -7.45 -9.54 7.44
C SER A 79 -6.80 -10.93 7.25
N ILE A 80 -5.52 -11.10 7.60
CA ILE A 80 -4.79 -12.36 7.49
C ILE A 80 -4.85 -13.10 8.82
N GLU A 81 -5.12 -14.41 8.77
CA GLU A 81 -5.10 -15.29 9.94
C GLU A 81 -3.69 -15.36 10.56
N GLU A 82 -3.62 -15.31 11.89
CA GLU A 82 -2.34 -15.32 12.63
C GLU A 82 -1.46 -16.53 12.28
N ALA A 83 -2.08 -17.70 12.05
CA ALA A 83 -1.38 -18.92 11.65
C ALA A 83 -0.60 -18.75 10.33
N LYS A 84 -1.09 -17.90 9.40
CA LYS A 84 -0.40 -17.61 8.14
C LYS A 84 0.69 -16.56 8.29
N LEU A 85 0.54 -15.63 9.24
CA LEU A 85 1.57 -14.64 9.57
C LEU A 85 2.76 -15.26 10.31
N SER A 86 2.50 -16.30 11.10
CA SER A 86 3.51 -17.06 11.83
C SER A 86 4.08 -18.24 11.04
N ALA A 87 3.63 -18.42 9.78
CA ALA A 87 4.17 -19.48 8.93
C ALA A 87 5.62 -19.12 8.51
N PRO A 88 6.55 -20.08 8.56
CA PRO A 88 7.89 -19.88 8.04
C PRO A 88 7.85 -19.74 6.51
N ILE A 89 8.75 -18.93 6.00
CA ILE A 89 8.90 -18.66 4.58
C ILE A 89 9.56 -19.88 3.95
N GLN A 90 8.76 -20.75 3.31
CA GLN A 90 9.27 -22.00 2.73
C GLN A 90 10.33 -21.82 1.63
N ILE A 91 10.57 -20.58 1.18
CA ILE A 91 11.46 -20.23 0.06
C ILE A 91 12.39 -19.12 0.49
N GLU A 92 13.69 -19.37 0.44
CA GLU A 92 14.72 -18.36 0.72
C GLU A 92 14.58 -17.16 -0.22
N ILE A 93 14.47 -15.95 0.33
CA ILE A 93 14.34 -14.72 -0.46
C ILE A 93 15.68 -14.02 -0.47
N ASN A 94 16.49 -14.35 -1.48
CA ASN A 94 17.73 -13.65 -1.78
C ASN A 94 17.57 -12.88 -3.09
N ALA A 95 17.44 -11.56 -2.98
CA ALA A 95 17.28 -10.69 -4.14
C ALA A 95 18.10 -9.42 -4.00
N ARG A 96 18.64 -8.96 -5.14
CA ARG A 96 19.28 -7.65 -5.27
C ARG A 96 18.40 -6.75 -6.13
N ASN A 97 18.34 -5.47 -5.78
CA ASN A 97 17.54 -4.45 -6.47
C ASN A 97 16.08 -4.86 -6.67
N ILE A 98 15.46 -5.48 -5.66
CA ILE A 98 14.07 -5.92 -5.73
C ILE A 98 13.14 -4.74 -5.46
N LYS A 99 12.15 -4.52 -6.33
CA LYS A 99 11.14 -3.47 -6.10
C LYS A 99 10.30 -3.80 -4.88
N VAL A 100 9.80 -2.77 -4.20
CA VAL A 100 8.93 -2.96 -3.04
C VAL A 100 7.72 -3.83 -3.40
N ILE A 101 7.09 -3.58 -4.56
CA ILE A 101 5.94 -4.37 -5.01
C ILE A 101 6.28 -5.84 -5.27
N ASP A 102 7.45 -6.13 -5.83
CA ASP A 102 7.88 -7.51 -6.13
C ASP A 102 8.17 -8.27 -4.84
N PHE A 103 8.79 -7.61 -3.86
CA PHE A 103 9.00 -8.19 -2.55
C PHE A 103 7.68 -8.45 -1.83
N LEU A 104 6.74 -7.49 -1.90
CA LEU A 104 5.40 -7.65 -1.33
C LEU A 104 4.62 -8.77 -2.01
N ALA A 105 4.76 -8.93 -3.33
CA ALA A 105 4.13 -10.02 -4.08
C ALA A 105 4.62 -11.40 -3.60
N LYS A 106 5.93 -11.56 -3.36
CA LYS A 106 6.48 -12.81 -2.80
C LYS A 106 5.89 -13.12 -1.43
N ILE A 107 5.80 -12.12 -0.55
CA ILE A 107 5.19 -12.26 0.78
C ILE A 107 3.70 -12.63 0.66
N ALA A 108 2.97 -11.96 -0.23
CA ALA A 108 1.54 -12.20 -0.45
C ALA A 108 1.29 -13.60 -1.02
N ASP A 109 2.15 -14.11 -1.91
CA ASP A 109 2.06 -15.48 -2.43
C ASP A 109 2.21 -16.52 -1.31
N ILE A 110 3.20 -16.35 -0.43
CA ILE A 110 3.42 -17.23 0.73
C ILE A 110 2.22 -17.17 1.69
N ALA A 111 1.72 -15.97 1.97
CA ALA A 111 0.55 -15.76 2.82
C ALA A 111 -0.79 -16.15 2.16
N GLN A 112 -0.78 -16.58 0.89
CA GLN A 112 -1.97 -16.83 0.07
C GLN A 112 -2.95 -15.65 0.10
N ALA A 113 -2.42 -14.45 -0.12
CA ALA A 113 -3.14 -13.19 -0.08
C ALA A 113 -3.14 -12.48 -1.46
N ASN A 114 -4.11 -11.58 -1.62
CA ASN A 114 -4.19 -10.58 -2.66
C ASN A 114 -3.72 -9.25 -2.09
N ILE A 115 -3.08 -8.45 -2.95
CA ILE A 115 -2.61 -7.11 -2.61
C ILE A 115 -3.66 -6.11 -3.08
N VAL A 116 -4.23 -5.34 -2.15
CA VAL A 116 -5.11 -4.22 -2.44
C VAL A 116 -4.39 -2.93 -2.11
N ILE A 117 -4.19 -2.08 -3.13
CA ILE A 117 -3.52 -0.80 -3.00
C ILE A 117 -4.58 0.27 -2.77
N GLU A 118 -4.40 1.09 -1.74
CA GLU A 118 -5.23 2.26 -1.47
C GLU A 118 -4.34 3.48 -1.18
N PRO A 119 -4.87 4.71 -1.17
CA PRO A 119 -4.07 5.90 -0.92
C PRO A 119 -3.34 5.83 0.44
N GLY A 120 -2.01 5.77 0.40
CA GLY A 120 -1.14 5.72 1.58
C GLY A 120 -1.03 4.37 2.28
N LYS A 121 -1.75 3.34 1.85
CA LYS A 121 -1.73 2.01 2.48
C LYS A 121 -1.84 0.88 1.47
N VAL A 122 -1.38 -0.29 1.88
CA VAL A 122 -1.55 -1.56 1.17
C VAL A 122 -2.14 -2.56 2.12
N ARG A 123 -3.18 -3.26 1.68
CA ARG A 123 -3.90 -4.25 2.47
C ARG A 123 -3.72 -5.63 1.86
N LEU A 124 -3.35 -6.60 2.69
CA LEU A 124 -3.30 -8.01 2.30
C LEU A 124 -4.62 -8.69 2.67
N ILE A 125 -5.32 -9.23 1.66
CA ILE A 125 -6.61 -9.90 1.83
C ILE A 125 -6.47 -11.38 1.44
N PRO A 126 -6.91 -12.36 2.25
CA PRO A 126 -6.80 -13.77 1.89
C PRO A 126 -7.44 -14.10 0.53
N ARG A 127 -6.81 -14.97 -0.27
CA ARG A 127 -7.34 -15.40 -1.58
C ARG A 127 -8.66 -16.17 -1.49
N ASN A 128 -8.90 -16.84 -0.37
CA ASN A 128 -10.12 -17.63 -0.14
C ASN A 128 -11.39 -16.78 0.11
N THR A 129 -11.29 -15.44 0.12
CA THR A 129 -12.42 -14.52 0.28
C THR A 129 -12.61 -13.56 -0.89
N ALA A 130 -11.83 -13.68 -1.97
CA ALA A 130 -12.04 -12.85 -3.16
C ALA A 130 -13.19 -13.42 -4.03
N PRO A 131 -14.19 -12.61 -4.42
CA PRO A 131 -15.17 -13.02 -5.41
C PRO A 131 -14.42 -13.26 -6.73
N LYS A 132 -14.58 -14.46 -7.30
CA LYS A 132 -13.98 -14.80 -8.59
C LYS A 132 -14.42 -13.78 -9.65
N PRO A 133 -13.51 -13.14 -10.39
CA PRO A 133 -13.88 -12.32 -11.54
C PRO A 133 -14.45 -13.27 -12.60
N GLY A 134 -15.78 -13.30 -12.73
CA GLY A 134 -16.46 -14.20 -13.67
C GLY A 134 -17.85 -14.72 -13.26
N ALA A 135 -18.36 -14.42 -12.06
CA ALA A 135 -19.77 -14.65 -11.76
C ALA A 135 -20.63 -13.53 -12.37
N VAL A 136 -20.74 -13.53 -13.71
CA VAL A 136 -21.84 -12.85 -14.38
C VAL A 136 -23.12 -13.46 -13.81
N GLU A 137 -23.89 -12.60 -13.19
CA GLU A 137 -25.21 -12.80 -12.64
C GLU A 137 -26.11 -13.53 -13.66
N SER A 138 -26.15 -14.87 -13.55
CA SER A 138 -27.21 -15.66 -14.19
C SER A 138 -28.52 -15.28 -13.51
N ALA A 139 -29.28 -14.45 -14.22
CA ALA A 139 -30.61 -13.97 -13.88
C ALA A 139 -31.43 -15.02 -13.11
N LYS A 140 -31.71 -14.72 -11.84
CA LYS A 140 -32.69 -15.44 -11.04
C LYS A 140 -34.08 -15.08 -11.58
N LYS A 141 -34.62 -15.95 -12.44
CA LYS A 141 -36.02 -16.01 -12.86
C LYS A 141 -36.94 -15.74 -11.64
N PRO A 142 -37.81 -14.71 -11.65
CA PRO A 142 -38.77 -14.53 -10.58
C PRO A 142 -39.77 -15.68 -10.62
N THR A 143 -39.76 -16.50 -9.57
CA THR A 143 -40.81 -17.47 -9.32
C THR A 143 -41.86 -16.73 -8.50
N GLU A 144 -42.77 -16.04 -9.18
CA GLU A 144 -43.89 -15.37 -8.54
C GLU A 144 -44.90 -16.42 -8.07
N THR A 145 -45.18 -16.32 -6.78
CA THR A 145 -45.92 -17.27 -5.97
C THR A 145 -47.41 -17.03 -6.11
N ALA A 146 -48.15 -18.12 -6.32
CA ALA A 146 -49.58 -18.36 -6.11
C ALA A 146 -50.49 -17.15 -5.79
N SER A 147 -51.46 -16.94 -6.69
CA SER A 147 -52.63 -16.08 -6.53
C SER A 147 -53.43 -16.38 -5.26
N PRO A 148 -53.81 -15.36 -4.45
CA PRO A 148 -54.81 -15.53 -3.41
C PRO A 148 -56.23 -15.56 -3.99
N LYS A 149 -57.00 -16.57 -3.57
CA LYS A 149 -58.40 -16.83 -3.91
C LYS A 149 -59.30 -15.78 -3.23
N VAL A 150 -59.98 -14.97 -4.03
CA VAL A 150 -61.01 -14.00 -3.58
C VAL A 150 -62.24 -14.78 -3.06
N PRO A 151 -62.74 -14.52 -1.85
CA PRO A 151 -64.06 -15.01 -1.45
C PRO A 151 -65.15 -14.11 -2.05
N ASP A 152 -65.95 -14.73 -2.91
CA ASP A 152 -67.17 -14.19 -3.52
C ASP A 152 -68.19 -13.83 -2.43
N LYS A 153 -68.54 -12.54 -2.34
CA LYS A 153 -69.68 -12.04 -1.56
C LYS A 153 -70.68 -11.41 -2.51
N THR A 154 -71.38 -12.28 -3.22
CA THR A 154 -72.65 -11.96 -3.89
C THR A 154 -73.48 -13.23 -3.87
N LYS A 155 -74.48 -13.37 -2.98
CA LYS A 155 -75.91 -13.05 -3.21
C LYS A 155 -76.72 -14.20 -2.54
N PRO A 156 -78.03 -14.12 -2.23
CA PRO A 156 -78.95 -12.98 -2.10
C PRO A 156 -79.28 -12.63 -0.64
#